data_AF-A0A2E8CFY5-F1
#
_entry.id   AF-A0A2E8CFY5-F1
#
_cell.length_a   1.000
_cell.length_b   1.000
_cell.length_c   1.000
_cell.angle_alpha   90.00
_cell.angle_beta   90.00
_cell.angle_gamma   90.00
#
_symmetry.space_group_name_H-M   'P 1'
#
loop_
_entity.id
_entity.type
_entity.pdbx_description
1 polymer ?
#
loop_
_entity_poly.entity_id
_entity_poly.type
_entity_poly.pdbx_seq_one_letter_code
_entity_poly.pdbx_strand_id
1 'polypeptide(L)'
;MKTFLLVTAWILAFSLNAKQLDLKKVSDGSNWILHMDFESMRSSEIGVFIEDAYENIPEVQSKIMKVQEKYGLDLMNTSSLSMFGSGEKHKGIGILEGGVDASIVNRFAQSKDSIESSKMGKNIIFSSQKGRRPMAFTALKNGKMIFGPDQDYVSEGIFLAKGKGNGSPGHPILNSLNGLLADPGFLLFANVKGAMEVADLDERVRFMVEKVDAAGVVVGDHDGGLKIIGLVQTDSIESSEPMENMIRGGLAMMDMKISNNSDMSKLFKGYQVTRTEELIRVEIELSNSFLIERIKREMKKSV
;
A
#
# COMPACT_ATOMS: atom_id res chain seq x y z
N MET A 1 9.57 -9.51 -54.86
CA MET A 1 8.16 -9.15 -54.65
C MET A 1 7.57 -10.08 -53.61
N LYS A 2 7.06 -9.51 -52.50
CA LYS A 2 6.07 -10.10 -51.57
C LYS A 2 6.52 -11.42 -50.91
N THR A 3 7.10 -11.39 -49.71
CA THR A 3 6.32 -11.28 -48.47
C THR A 3 7.07 -10.49 -47.39
N PHE A 4 6.49 -9.33 -47.09
CA PHE A 4 6.80 -8.44 -45.97
C PHE A 4 5.80 -8.75 -44.85
N LEU A 5 6.17 -8.51 -43.59
CA LEU A 5 5.27 -8.36 -42.41
C LEU A 5 4.47 -9.59 -41.96
N LEU A 6 4.91 -10.28 -40.89
CA LEU A 6 4.04 -10.88 -39.85
C LEU A 6 4.86 -11.58 -38.74
N VAL A 7 5.70 -10.84 -38.00
CA VAL A 7 6.26 -11.33 -36.71
C VAL A 7 6.18 -10.27 -35.59
N THR A 8 5.72 -9.05 -35.87
CA THR A 8 5.68 -7.94 -34.89
C THR A 8 4.38 -7.82 -34.07
N ALA A 9 3.51 -8.82 -34.04
CA ALA A 9 2.18 -8.71 -33.42
C ALA A 9 1.89 -9.67 -32.25
N TRP A 10 2.90 -10.16 -31.55
CA TRP A 10 2.74 -11.09 -30.40
C TRP A 10 3.47 -10.64 -29.11
N ILE A 11 3.63 -9.32 -28.91
CA ILE A 11 4.07 -8.73 -27.61
C ILE A 11 3.01 -7.74 -27.07
N LEU A 12 1.78 -7.80 -27.58
CA LEU A 12 0.64 -7.08 -27.01
C LEU A 12 -0.29 -8.10 -26.37
N ALA A 13 -0.36 -8.05 -25.02
CA ALA A 13 -1.34 -8.66 -24.12
C ALA A 13 -0.78 -9.69 -23.12
N PHE A 14 0.22 -9.29 -22.33
CA PHE A 14 0.28 -9.67 -20.91
C PHE A 14 0.82 -8.49 -20.10
N SER A 15 0.14 -7.34 -20.14
CA SER A 15 0.13 -6.46 -18.98
C SER A 15 -0.71 -7.19 -17.93
N LEU A 16 -0.07 -8.00 -17.10
CA LEU A 16 -0.62 -8.37 -15.79
C LEU A 16 -1.14 -7.07 -15.17
N ASN A 17 -2.43 -7.04 -14.84
CA ASN A 17 -3.17 -5.83 -14.49
C ASN A 17 -2.80 -5.36 -13.08
N ALA A 18 -1.55 -4.94 -12.89
CA ALA A 18 -1.21 -4.03 -11.82
C ALA A 18 -2.18 -2.84 -11.90
N LYS A 19 -2.94 -2.61 -10.84
CA LYS A 19 -3.94 -1.54 -10.82
C LYS A 19 -3.42 -0.48 -9.91
N GLN A 20 -2.89 0.58 -10.52
CA GLN A 20 -2.76 1.89 -9.88
C GLN A 20 -4.00 2.18 -9.02
N LEU A 21 -3.78 2.89 -7.92
CA LEU A 21 -4.84 3.20 -6.97
C LEU A 21 -6.00 3.90 -7.69
N ASP A 22 -7.19 3.30 -7.61
CA ASP A 22 -8.42 3.90 -8.14
C ASP A 22 -9.00 4.88 -7.11
N LEU A 23 -8.77 6.17 -7.33
CA LEU A 23 -9.23 7.24 -6.46
C LEU A 23 -10.76 7.30 -6.34
N LYS A 24 -11.52 6.71 -7.28
CA LYS A 24 -12.98 6.59 -7.17
C LYS A 24 -13.43 5.68 -6.03
N LYS A 25 -12.52 4.85 -5.49
CA LYS A 25 -12.76 3.95 -4.36
C LYS A 25 -12.19 4.48 -3.04
N VAL A 26 -11.61 5.68 -3.05
CA VAL A 26 -11.09 6.38 -1.87
C VAL A 26 -12.09 7.44 -1.47
N SER A 27 -12.34 7.61 -0.17
CA SER A 27 -13.25 8.64 0.34
C SER A 27 -12.75 10.05 0.00
N ASP A 28 -13.67 10.97 -0.31
CA ASP A 28 -13.38 12.36 -0.68
C ASP A 28 -12.63 13.16 0.39
N GLY A 29 -12.94 12.93 1.67
CA GLY A 29 -12.30 13.55 2.83
C GLY A 29 -10.99 12.90 3.29
N SER A 30 -10.37 12.05 2.46
CA SER A 30 -9.15 11.33 2.86
C SER A 30 -7.93 12.25 2.84
N ASN A 31 -7.29 12.43 3.99
CA ASN A 31 -6.01 13.11 4.13
C ASN A 31 -4.83 12.14 4.20
N TRP A 32 -5.05 10.85 4.39
CA TRP A 32 -4.01 9.84 4.24
C TRP A 32 -4.55 8.63 3.49
N ILE A 33 -3.67 7.99 2.72
CA ILE A 33 -3.96 6.79 1.95
C ILE A 33 -2.76 5.87 1.98
N LEU A 34 -3.00 4.59 2.25
CA LEU A 34 -2.08 3.48 2.06
C LEU A 34 -2.69 2.52 1.06
N HIS A 35 -1.93 2.14 0.04
CA HIS A 35 -2.32 1.16 -0.95
C HIS A 35 -1.22 0.12 -1.12
N MET A 36 -1.60 -1.14 -1.08
CA MET A 36 -0.75 -2.28 -1.40
C MET A 36 -1.38 -3.04 -2.55
N ASP A 37 -0.68 -3.13 -3.67
CA ASP A 37 -1.04 -3.97 -4.80
C ASP A 37 -0.26 -5.28 -4.70
N PHE A 38 -0.93 -6.31 -4.18
CA PHE A 38 -0.30 -7.61 -4.00
C PHE A 38 -0.09 -8.34 -5.32
N GLU A 39 -0.84 -8.03 -6.39
CA GLU A 39 -0.57 -8.59 -7.72
C GLU A 39 0.77 -8.09 -8.25
N SER A 40 0.99 -6.77 -8.16
CA SER A 40 2.28 -6.14 -8.51
C SER A 40 3.42 -6.65 -7.63
N MET A 41 3.20 -6.81 -6.32
CA MET A 41 4.21 -7.38 -5.43
C MET A 41 4.55 -8.83 -5.78
N ARG A 42 3.58 -9.68 -6.11
CA ARG A 42 3.82 -11.09 -6.47
C ARG A 42 4.52 -11.22 -7.82
N SER A 43 4.18 -10.39 -8.80
CA SER A 43 4.81 -10.40 -10.12
C SER A 43 6.24 -9.83 -10.12
N SER A 44 6.64 -9.14 -9.05
CA SER A 44 8.00 -8.64 -8.84
C SER A 44 9.03 -9.78 -8.73
N GLU A 45 10.31 -9.51 -9.00
CA GLU A 45 11.38 -10.52 -8.89
C GLU A 45 11.48 -11.08 -7.46
N ILE A 46 11.32 -10.20 -6.47
CA ILE A 46 11.30 -10.57 -5.05
C ILE A 46 10.06 -11.41 -4.73
N GLY A 47 8.91 -11.02 -5.30
CA GLY A 47 7.62 -11.71 -5.15
C GLY A 47 7.70 -13.14 -5.63
N VAL A 48 8.07 -13.35 -6.89
CA VAL A 48 8.24 -14.68 -7.50
C VAL A 48 9.16 -15.55 -6.66
N PHE A 49 10.28 -15.00 -6.18
CA PHE A 49 11.18 -15.74 -5.30
C PHE A 49 10.52 -16.17 -3.98
N ILE A 50 9.76 -15.28 -3.34
CA ILE A 50 9.04 -15.59 -2.08
C ILE A 50 7.96 -16.64 -2.32
N GLU A 51 7.19 -16.52 -3.40
CA GLU A 51 6.14 -17.48 -3.76
C GLU A 51 6.71 -18.88 -3.99
N ASP A 52 7.75 -18.99 -4.83
CA ASP A 52 8.47 -20.23 -5.05
C ASP A 52 8.95 -20.83 -3.73
N ALA A 53 9.50 -20.00 -2.84
CA ALA A 53 10.00 -20.46 -1.56
C ALA A 53 8.88 -20.97 -0.63
N TYR A 54 7.69 -20.35 -0.66
CA TYR A 54 6.53 -20.78 0.13
C TYR A 54 5.88 -22.05 -0.40
N GLU A 55 5.80 -22.22 -1.72
CA GLU A 55 5.27 -23.43 -2.33
C GLU A 55 6.09 -24.68 -1.96
N ASN A 56 7.38 -24.49 -1.69
CA ASN A 56 8.28 -25.57 -1.31
C ASN A 56 8.35 -25.83 0.21
N ILE A 57 7.56 -25.14 1.04
CA ILE A 57 7.50 -25.35 2.49
C ILE A 57 6.08 -25.81 2.90
N PRO A 58 5.86 -27.13 3.11
CA PRO A 58 4.53 -27.68 3.42
C PRO A 58 3.84 -27.06 4.66
N GLU A 59 4.63 -26.63 5.66
CA GLU A 59 4.09 -25.97 6.85
C GLU A 59 3.47 -24.61 6.52
N VAL A 60 4.08 -23.85 5.61
CA VAL A 60 3.57 -22.55 5.15
C VAL A 60 2.28 -22.74 4.38
N GLN A 61 2.24 -23.70 3.45
CA GLN A 61 1.01 -24.06 2.72
C GLN A 61 -0.12 -24.46 3.69
N SER A 62 0.18 -25.31 4.68
CA SER A 62 -0.81 -25.69 5.70
C SER A 62 -1.34 -24.48 6.49
N LYS A 63 -0.47 -23.53 6.85
CA LYS A 63 -0.89 -22.30 7.54
C LYS A 63 -1.76 -21.40 6.67
N ILE A 64 -1.44 -21.25 5.38
CA ILE A 64 -2.24 -20.48 4.42
C ILE A 64 -3.62 -21.12 4.26
N MET A 65 -3.68 -22.43 4.01
CA MET A 65 -4.95 -23.17 3.90
C MET A 65 -5.81 -23.03 5.15
N LYS A 66 -5.20 -23.12 6.35
CA LYS A 66 -5.93 -22.92 7.61
C LYS A 66 -6.54 -21.52 7.73
N VAL A 67 -5.86 -20.49 7.25
CA VAL A 67 -6.39 -19.12 7.25
C VAL A 67 -7.59 -19.02 6.29
N GLN A 68 -7.47 -19.61 5.10
CA GLN A 68 -8.52 -19.64 4.10
C GLN A 68 -9.76 -20.40 4.60
N GLU A 69 -9.60 -21.61 5.12
CA GLU A 69 -10.70 -22.45 5.61
C GLU A 69 -11.40 -21.83 6.83
N LYS A 70 -10.63 -21.22 7.74
CA LYS A 70 -11.17 -20.72 9.02
C LYS A 70 -11.75 -19.32 8.92
N TYR A 71 -11.11 -18.44 8.16
CA TYR A 71 -11.45 -17.02 8.10
C TYR A 71 -11.99 -16.58 6.74
N GLY A 72 -11.89 -17.43 5.72
CA GLY A 72 -12.35 -17.09 4.37
C GLY A 72 -11.42 -16.14 3.64
N LEU A 73 -10.14 -16.07 4.05
CA LEU A 73 -9.13 -15.19 3.49
C LEU A 73 -8.04 -16.01 2.81
N ASP A 74 -7.95 -15.87 1.50
CA ASP A 74 -6.88 -16.39 0.66
C ASP A 74 -5.90 -15.26 0.33
N LEU A 75 -4.83 -15.18 1.12
CA LEU A 75 -3.83 -14.12 0.99
C LEU A 75 -3.07 -14.20 -0.35
N MET A 76 -2.93 -15.40 -0.93
CA MET A 76 -2.25 -15.60 -2.20
C MET A 76 -3.09 -15.11 -3.38
N ASN A 77 -4.42 -15.17 -3.25
CA ASN A 77 -5.36 -14.66 -4.24
C ASN A 77 -5.94 -13.27 -3.89
N THR A 78 -5.41 -12.60 -2.88
CA THR A 78 -5.77 -11.21 -2.56
C THR A 78 -5.13 -10.29 -3.59
N SER A 79 -5.90 -9.42 -4.24
CA SER A 79 -5.38 -8.49 -5.26
C SER A 79 -4.76 -7.25 -4.63
N SER A 80 -5.45 -6.61 -3.70
CA SER A 80 -4.96 -5.36 -3.10
C SER A 80 -5.58 -5.05 -1.74
N LEU A 81 -4.92 -4.18 -0.99
CA LEU A 81 -5.44 -3.54 0.22
C LEU A 81 -5.31 -2.03 0.09
N SER A 82 -6.43 -1.32 0.20
CA SER A 82 -6.45 0.14 0.35
C SER A 82 -6.94 0.51 1.74
N MET A 83 -6.26 1.43 2.41
CA MET A 83 -6.69 2.02 3.67
C MET A 83 -6.59 3.54 3.59
N PHE A 84 -7.59 4.26 4.07
CA PHE A 84 -7.61 5.72 3.98
C PHE A 84 -8.47 6.35 5.08
N GLY A 85 -8.25 7.63 5.35
CA GLY A 85 -9.04 8.39 6.33
C GLY A 85 -8.65 9.86 6.42
N SER A 86 -9.39 10.62 7.22
CA SER A 86 -9.22 12.08 7.39
C SER A 86 -7.98 12.46 8.22
N GLY A 87 -7.34 11.49 8.89
CA GLY A 87 -6.29 11.76 9.89
C GLY A 87 -6.83 11.77 11.32
N GLU A 88 -8.15 11.76 11.49
CA GLU A 88 -8.74 11.54 12.81
C GLU A 88 -8.32 10.19 13.39
N LYS A 89 -7.99 10.23 14.67
CA LYS A 89 -7.42 9.12 15.40
C LYS A 89 -8.38 7.92 15.42
N HIS A 90 -7.96 6.81 14.81
CA HIS A 90 -8.72 5.53 14.69
C HIS A 90 -9.93 5.56 13.77
N LYS A 91 -10.00 6.56 12.89
CA LYS A 91 -11.04 6.67 11.88
C LYS A 91 -10.43 6.46 10.50
N GLY A 92 -10.92 5.44 9.82
CA GLY A 92 -10.47 5.08 8.49
C GLY A 92 -11.25 3.90 7.94
N ILE A 93 -11.24 3.78 6.61
CA ILE A 93 -11.87 2.69 5.87
C ILE A 93 -10.75 1.84 5.27
N GLY A 94 -10.87 0.53 5.41
CA GLY A 94 -10.08 -0.45 4.71
C GLY A 94 -10.91 -1.21 3.70
N ILE A 95 -10.37 -1.41 2.50
CA ILE A 95 -10.95 -2.22 1.43
C ILE A 95 -9.89 -3.24 1.00
N LEU A 96 -10.15 -4.50 1.30
CA LEU A 96 -9.41 -5.65 0.79
C LEU A 96 -10.13 -6.17 -0.46
N GLU A 97 -9.42 -6.28 -1.56
CA GLU A 97 -9.93 -6.84 -2.82
C GLU A 97 -9.26 -8.18 -3.13
N GLY A 98 -10.03 -9.13 -3.65
CA GLY A 98 -9.55 -10.48 -4.00
C GLY A 98 -9.44 -11.39 -2.78
N GLY A 99 -9.48 -12.71 -3.00
CA GLY A 99 -9.20 -13.70 -1.96
C GLY A 99 -10.21 -13.78 -0.80
N VAL A 100 -11.40 -13.16 -0.89
CA VAL A 100 -12.39 -13.17 0.21
C VAL A 100 -13.58 -14.10 -0.09
N ASP A 101 -13.80 -15.11 0.74
CA ASP A 101 -15.01 -15.92 0.77
C ASP A 101 -16.01 -15.35 1.78
N ALA A 102 -16.99 -14.61 1.28
CA ALA A 102 -18.02 -14.00 2.12
C ALA A 102 -18.85 -15.02 2.91
N SER A 103 -19.01 -16.25 2.43
CA SER A 103 -19.76 -17.28 3.16
C SER A 103 -19.00 -17.75 4.40
N ILE A 104 -17.68 -17.95 4.29
CA ILE A 104 -16.83 -18.36 5.41
C ILE A 104 -16.69 -17.21 6.40
N VAL A 105 -16.44 -15.98 5.93
CA VAL A 105 -16.36 -14.79 6.80
C VAL A 105 -17.64 -14.62 7.61
N ASN A 106 -18.82 -14.74 6.97
CA ASN A 106 -20.10 -14.61 7.66
C ASN A 106 -20.30 -15.72 8.70
N ARG A 107 -19.98 -16.98 8.37
CA ARG A 107 -20.06 -18.10 9.33
C ARG A 107 -19.13 -17.88 10.52
N PHE A 108 -17.90 -17.44 10.29
CA PHE A 108 -16.95 -17.15 11.34
C PHE A 108 -17.45 -16.03 12.25
N ALA A 109 -17.97 -14.94 11.68
CA ALA A 109 -18.49 -13.82 12.45
C ALA A 109 -19.70 -14.24 13.31
N GLN A 110 -20.62 -15.01 12.74
CA GLN A 110 -21.80 -15.53 13.44
C GLN A 110 -21.47 -16.56 14.54
N SER A 111 -20.31 -17.22 14.47
CA SER A 111 -19.88 -18.17 15.49
C SER A 111 -19.30 -17.47 16.75
N LYS A 112 -19.39 -16.15 16.86
CA LYS A 112 -18.81 -15.36 17.96
C LYS A 112 -19.89 -14.54 18.64
N ASP A 113 -20.17 -14.86 19.91
CA ASP A 113 -21.17 -14.15 20.72
C ASP A 113 -20.84 -12.66 20.92
N SER A 114 -19.57 -12.27 20.79
CA SER A 114 -19.10 -10.89 20.92
C SER A 114 -19.16 -10.07 19.61
N ILE A 115 -19.76 -10.62 18.56
CA ILE A 115 -19.93 -9.96 17.27
C ILE A 115 -21.42 -9.81 17.01
N GLU A 116 -21.85 -8.56 16.94
CA GLU A 116 -23.20 -8.20 16.58
C GLU A 116 -23.32 -8.10 15.06
N SER A 117 -24.51 -8.36 14.53
CA SER A 117 -24.78 -8.21 13.10
C SER A 117 -25.93 -7.25 12.86
N SER A 118 -25.75 -6.34 11.92
CA SER A 118 -26.79 -5.47 11.39
C SER A 118 -26.91 -5.68 9.87
N LYS A 119 -28.04 -5.27 9.29
CA LYS A 119 -28.27 -5.35 7.85
C LYS A 119 -28.21 -3.97 7.22
N MET A 120 -27.54 -3.89 6.07
CA MET A 120 -27.54 -2.72 5.19
C MET A 120 -27.88 -3.19 3.76
N GLY A 121 -29.15 -3.05 3.39
CA GLY A 121 -29.66 -3.59 2.14
C GLY A 121 -29.45 -5.11 2.04
N LYS A 122 -28.64 -5.55 1.07
CA LYS A 122 -28.31 -6.98 0.86
C LYS A 122 -27.06 -7.43 1.62
N ASN A 123 -26.33 -6.52 2.26
CA ASN A 123 -25.10 -6.83 2.97
C ASN A 123 -25.37 -6.99 4.48
N ILE A 124 -24.58 -7.85 5.13
CA ILE A 124 -24.56 -7.98 6.59
C ILE A 124 -23.29 -7.27 7.07
N ILE A 125 -23.44 -6.34 8.01
CA ILE A 125 -22.33 -5.67 8.67
C ILE A 125 -22.19 -6.29 10.05
N PHE A 126 -20.97 -6.70 10.37
CA PHE A 126 -20.62 -7.25 11.67
C PHE A 126 -19.87 -6.18 12.47
N SER A 127 -20.18 -6.07 13.76
CA SER A 127 -19.56 -5.09 14.64
C SER A 127 -19.09 -5.78 15.91
N SER A 128 -17.91 -5.41 16.41
CA SER A 128 -17.42 -5.84 17.71
C SER A 128 -16.93 -4.64 18.51
N GLN A 129 -17.45 -4.54 19.73
CA GLN A 129 -16.95 -3.61 20.75
C GLN A 129 -15.83 -4.23 21.59
N LYS A 130 -15.47 -5.51 21.32
CA LYS A 130 -14.47 -6.24 22.09
C LYS A 130 -13.07 -5.91 21.58
N GLY A 131 -12.21 -5.44 22.48
CA GLY A 131 -10.81 -5.10 22.19
C GLY A 131 -10.46 -3.71 22.66
N ARG A 132 -9.33 -3.17 22.19
CA ARG A 132 -8.92 -1.80 22.53
C ARG A 132 -9.82 -0.74 21.87
N ARG A 133 -10.51 -1.08 20.77
CA ARG A 133 -11.30 -0.17 19.94
C ARG A 133 -12.47 -0.90 19.27
N PRO A 134 -13.59 -0.21 19.02
CA PRO A 134 -14.65 -0.72 18.17
C PRO A 134 -14.14 -1.01 16.75
N MET A 135 -14.71 -2.02 16.12
CA MET A 135 -14.49 -2.35 14.72
C MET A 135 -15.77 -2.89 14.10
N ALA A 136 -16.02 -2.51 12.85
CA ALA A 136 -17.03 -3.11 12.01
C ALA A 136 -16.43 -3.61 10.70
N PHE A 137 -17.05 -4.63 10.10
CA PHE A 137 -16.63 -5.18 8.83
C PHE A 137 -17.77 -5.87 8.08
N THR A 138 -17.58 -6.09 6.79
CA THR A 138 -18.47 -6.86 5.93
C THR A 138 -17.68 -7.56 4.84
N ALA A 139 -18.12 -8.74 4.43
CA ALA A 139 -17.62 -9.40 3.23
C ALA A 139 -18.68 -9.38 2.13
N LEU A 140 -18.28 -8.90 0.96
CA LEU A 140 -19.12 -8.82 -0.22
C LEU A 140 -18.96 -10.08 -1.07
N LYS A 141 -20.05 -10.52 -1.71
CA LYS A 141 -20.06 -11.70 -2.58
C LYS A 141 -19.09 -11.64 -3.77
N ASN A 142 -18.62 -10.45 -4.14
CA ASN A 142 -17.66 -10.24 -5.22
C ASN A 142 -16.20 -10.27 -4.73
N GLY A 143 -15.92 -10.95 -3.62
CA GLY A 143 -14.56 -11.17 -3.13
C GLY A 143 -13.91 -9.93 -2.53
N LYS A 144 -14.68 -9.06 -1.87
CA LYS A 144 -14.15 -7.88 -1.17
C LYS A 144 -14.49 -7.92 0.30
N MET A 145 -13.58 -7.43 1.14
CA MET A 145 -13.86 -7.17 2.55
C MET A 145 -13.68 -5.67 2.83
N ILE A 146 -14.66 -5.10 3.51
CA ILE A 146 -14.63 -3.69 3.95
C ILE A 146 -14.59 -3.70 5.46
N PHE A 147 -13.75 -2.87 6.05
CA PHE A 147 -13.65 -2.72 7.50
C PHE A 147 -13.42 -1.26 7.90
N GLY A 148 -13.85 -0.90 9.11
CA GLY A 148 -13.76 0.44 9.65
C GLY A 148 -14.07 0.47 11.15
N PRO A 149 -14.09 1.64 11.79
CA PRO A 149 -14.38 1.75 13.22
C PRO A 149 -15.82 1.36 13.57
N ASP A 150 -16.78 1.61 12.67
CA ASP A 150 -18.20 1.39 12.92
C ASP A 150 -18.98 1.16 11.61
N GLN A 151 -20.30 1.01 11.75
CA GLN A 151 -21.20 0.71 10.65
C GLN A 151 -21.26 1.82 9.58
N ASP A 152 -21.07 3.08 9.94
CA ASP A 152 -21.18 4.20 8.99
C ASP A 152 -19.98 4.18 8.04
N TYR A 153 -18.76 3.98 8.58
CA TYR A 153 -17.55 3.82 7.79
C TYR A 153 -17.60 2.60 6.86
N VAL A 154 -18.14 1.47 7.36
CA VAL A 154 -18.31 0.28 6.53
C VAL A 154 -19.37 0.51 5.44
N SER A 155 -20.44 1.25 5.76
CA SER A 155 -21.49 1.61 4.81
C SER A 155 -20.94 2.47 3.67
N GLU A 156 -20.14 3.48 3.99
CA GLU A 156 -19.42 4.29 3.01
C GLU A 156 -18.47 3.43 2.16
N GLY A 157 -17.65 2.59 2.80
CA GLY A 157 -16.73 1.69 2.10
C GLY A 157 -17.44 0.72 1.14
N ILE A 158 -18.66 0.25 1.48
CA ILE A 158 -19.51 -0.53 0.56
C ILE A 158 -19.86 0.29 -0.70
N PHE A 159 -20.22 1.57 -0.55
CA PHE A 159 -20.55 2.42 -1.69
C PHE A 159 -19.33 2.70 -2.56
N LEU A 160 -18.19 3.02 -1.95
CA LEU A 160 -16.91 3.21 -2.64
C LEU A 160 -16.49 1.95 -3.41
N ALA A 161 -16.51 0.78 -2.77
CA ALA A 161 -16.17 -0.50 -3.40
C ALA A 161 -17.10 -0.89 -4.58
N LYS A 162 -18.29 -0.28 -4.66
CA LYS A 162 -19.27 -0.46 -5.74
C LYS A 162 -19.23 0.66 -6.78
N GLY A 163 -18.32 1.62 -6.66
CA GLY A 163 -18.24 2.80 -7.53
C GLY A 163 -19.44 3.73 -7.42
N LYS A 164 -20.09 3.75 -6.25
CA LYS A 164 -21.29 4.56 -5.95
C LYS A 164 -21.07 5.61 -4.88
N GLY A 165 -19.89 5.63 -4.25
CA GLY A 165 -19.52 6.66 -3.27
C GLY A 165 -18.91 7.89 -3.94
N ASN A 166 -18.69 8.93 -3.13
CA ASN A 166 -17.93 10.11 -3.55
C ASN A 166 -16.43 9.76 -3.50
N GLY A 167 -15.85 9.58 -4.68
CA GLY A 167 -14.41 9.32 -4.82
C GLY A 167 -13.57 10.55 -4.49
N SER A 168 -12.31 10.31 -4.09
CA SER A 168 -11.34 11.37 -3.87
C SER A 168 -11.08 12.17 -5.15
N PRO A 169 -11.05 13.51 -5.09
CA PRO A 169 -10.68 14.34 -6.24
C PRO A 169 -9.19 14.19 -6.60
N GLY A 170 -8.38 13.59 -5.72
CA GLY A 170 -6.96 13.36 -5.92
C GLY A 170 -6.12 14.60 -5.63
N HIS A 171 -5.31 14.53 -4.57
CA HIS A 171 -4.31 15.57 -4.29
C HIS A 171 -3.24 15.58 -5.41
N PRO A 172 -2.68 16.73 -5.83
CA PRO A 172 -1.66 16.77 -6.89
C PRO A 172 -0.48 15.83 -6.65
N ILE A 173 0.04 15.77 -5.42
CA ILE A 173 1.11 14.82 -5.03
C ILE A 173 0.66 13.36 -5.14
N LEU A 174 -0.56 13.03 -4.73
CA LEU A 174 -1.10 11.68 -4.87
C LEU A 174 -1.23 11.27 -6.35
N ASN A 175 -1.74 12.18 -7.19
CA ASN A 175 -1.87 11.93 -8.63
C ASN A 175 -0.50 11.70 -9.27
N SER A 176 0.51 12.50 -8.89
CA SER A 176 1.89 12.31 -9.32
C SER A 176 2.41 10.94 -8.89
N LEU A 177 2.32 10.59 -7.59
CA LEU A 177 2.78 9.30 -7.07
C LEU A 177 2.16 8.11 -7.82
N ASN A 178 0.86 8.19 -8.13
CA ASN A 178 0.13 7.13 -8.82
C ASN A 178 0.61 6.90 -10.27
N GLY A 179 1.36 7.85 -10.85
CA GLY A 179 1.92 7.75 -12.21
C GLY A 179 3.45 7.64 -12.29
N LEU A 180 4.17 7.63 -11.17
CA LEU A 180 5.65 7.59 -11.18
C LEU A 180 6.23 6.20 -11.50
N LEU A 181 5.48 5.14 -11.22
CA LEU A 181 5.82 3.76 -11.54
C LEU A 181 4.66 3.11 -12.28
N ALA A 182 4.96 2.22 -13.24
CA ALA A 182 3.94 1.52 -13.99
C ALA A 182 3.14 0.57 -13.09
N ASP A 183 3.86 -0.26 -12.32
CA ASP A 183 3.30 -1.34 -11.51
C ASP A 183 3.76 -1.20 -10.05
N PRO A 184 3.29 -0.16 -9.31
CA PRO A 184 3.71 0.04 -7.94
C PRO A 184 3.13 -1.03 -7.02
N GLY A 185 3.97 -1.71 -6.24
CA GLY A 185 3.51 -2.63 -5.20
C GLY A 185 2.96 -1.90 -3.97
N PHE A 186 3.47 -0.71 -3.67
CA PHE A 186 3.09 0.06 -2.49
C PHE A 186 3.00 1.56 -2.79
N LEU A 187 1.98 2.21 -2.23
CA LEU A 187 1.84 3.66 -2.23
C LEU A 187 1.38 4.12 -0.84
N LEU A 188 2.02 5.15 -0.32
CA LEU A 188 1.58 5.89 0.86
C LEU A 188 1.52 7.37 0.52
N PHE A 189 0.44 8.02 0.93
CA PHE A 189 0.23 9.45 0.75
C PHE A 189 -0.35 10.07 2.01
N ALA A 190 0.08 11.30 2.31
CA ALA A 190 -0.48 12.14 3.36
C ALA A 190 -0.58 13.60 2.87
N ASN A 191 -1.79 14.14 2.90
CA ASN A 191 -2.07 15.58 2.95
C ASN A 191 -1.85 16.02 4.40
N VAL A 192 -0.64 16.51 4.69
CA VAL A 192 -0.21 16.85 6.05
C VAL A 192 -1.03 18.02 6.58
N LYS A 193 -1.19 19.09 5.79
CA LYS A 193 -2.03 20.25 6.16
C LYS A 193 -3.47 19.84 6.51
N GLY A 194 -4.11 19.04 5.65
CA GLY A 194 -5.48 18.59 5.91
C GLY A 194 -5.59 17.69 7.15
N ALA A 195 -4.63 16.78 7.35
CA ALA A 195 -4.60 15.91 8.53
C ALA A 195 -4.42 16.72 9.84
N MET A 196 -3.64 17.81 9.81
CA MET A 196 -3.41 18.67 10.97
C MET A 196 -4.67 19.34 11.53
N GLU A 197 -5.70 19.55 10.71
CA GLU A 197 -6.96 20.17 11.16
C GLU A 197 -7.71 19.29 12.16
N VAL A 198 -7.45 17.97 12.14
CA VAL A 198 -8.19 16.97 12.92
C VAL A 198 -7.28 16.07 13.77
N ALA A 199 -5.98 16.10 13.55
CA ALA A 199 -5.00 15.27 14.25
C ALA A 199 -4.52 15.93 15.54
N ASP A 200 -4.46 15.13 16.61
CA ASP A 200 -3.78 15.49 17.85
C ASP A 200 -2.28 15.19 17.70
N LEU A 201 -1.49 16.21 17.39
CA LEU A 201 -0.07 16.07 17.07
C LEU A 201 0.82 16.23 18.31
N ASP A 202 1.79 15.34 18.44
CA ASP A 202 2.88 15.48 19.41
C ASP A 202 3.75 16.70 19.01
N GLU A 203 4.11 17.54 19.98
CA GLU A 203 4.93 18.75 19.76
C GLU A 203 6.26 18.43 19.04
N ARG A 204 6.80 17.22 19.21
CA ARG A 204 8.07 16.80 18.60
C ARG A 204 8.01 16.61 17.09
N VAL A 205 6.83 16.38 16.52
CA VAL A 205 6.64 16.27 15.06
C VAL A 205 6.13 17.56 14.44
N ARG A 206 5.70 18.53 15.27
CA ARG A 206 5.07 19.78 14.85
C ARG A 206 5.94 20.61 13.90
N PHE A 207 7.25 20.69 14.17
CA PHE A 207 8.17 21.46 13.31
C PHE A 207 8.31 20.89 11.88
N MET A 208 8.18 19.56 11.72
CA MET A 208 8.25 18.94 10.38
C MET A 208 6.93 19.11 9.64
N VAL A 209 5.79 18.96 10.33
CA VAL A 209 4.47 19.10 9.70
C VAL A 209 4.12 20.55 9.38
N GLU A 210 4.65 21.53 10.09
CA GLU A 210 4.44 22.95 9.79
C GLU A 210 5.11 23.40 8.48
N LYS A 211 6.10 22.65 7.97
CA LYS A 211 6.85 22.99 6.75
C LYS A 211 6.50 22.10 5.56
N VAL A 212 5.60 21.15 5.74
CA VAL A 212 5.22 20.16 4.73
C VAL A 212 3.72 20.23 4.49
N ASP A 213 3.34 20.44 3.24
CA ASP A 213 1.95 20.47 2.80
C ASP A 213 1.42 19.07 2.59
N ALA A 214 2.19 18.27 1.85
CA ALA A 214 1.87 16.91 1.55
C ALA A 214 3.16 16.11 1.31
N ALA A 215 3.09 14.82 1.58
CA ALA A 215 4.18 13.91 1.28
C ALA A 215 3.64 12.54 0.89
N GLY A 216 4.46 11.76 0.22
CA GLY A 216 4.17 10.36 0.00
C GLY A 216 5.33 9.63 -0.62
N VAL A 217 5.17 8.32 -0.72
CA VAL A 217 6.15 7.41 -1.27
C VAL A 217 5.45 6.37 -2.10
N VAL A 218 6.06 6.01 -3.21
CA VAL A 218 5.68 4.87 -4.04
C VAL A 218 6.86 3.93 -4.15
N VAL A 219 6.59 2.63 -4.08
CA VAL A 219 7.60 1.56 -4.15
C VAL A 219 7.13 0.52 -5.15
N GLY A 220 8.05 0.08 -6.02
CA GLY A 220 7.80 -0.96 -6.99
C GLY A 220 9.08 -1.39 -7.70
N ASP A 221 9.00 -2.48 -8.44
CA ASP A 221 10.11 -2.95 -9.26
C ASP A 221 10.30 -2.03 -10.48
N HIS A 222 11.57 -1.77 -10.82
CA HIS A 222 11.98 -1.00 -11.98
C HIS A 222 13.38 -1.43 -12.40
N ASP A 223 13.58 -1.74 -13.69
CA ASP A 223 14.88 -2.05 -14.28
C ASP A 223 15.73 -3.10 -13.50
N GLY A 224 15.08 -4.14 -12.96
CA GLY A 224 15.75 -5.21 -12.20
C GLY A 224 16.25 -4.75 -10.81
N GLY A 225 15.63 -3.71 -10.25
CA GLY A 225 15.82 -3.28 -8.86
C GLY A 225 14.51 -2.83 -8.24
N LEU A 226 14.52 -2.69 -6.91
CA LEU A 226 13.42 -2.09 -6.18
C LEU A 226 13.62 -0.59 -6.15
N LYS A 227 12.67 0.16 -6.70
CA LYS A 227 12.71 1.62 -6.75
C LYS A 227 11.75 2.20 -5.72
N ILE A 228 12.26 3.15 -4.93
CA ILE A 228 11.51 3.91 -3.94
C ILE A 228 11.54 5.37 -4.39
N ILE A 229 10.37 5.95 -4.62
CA ILE A 229 10.25 7.36 -5.02
C ILE A 229 9.41 8.09 -3.98
N GLY A 230 10.03 9.01 -3.26
CA GLY A 230 9.38 9.92 -2.32
C GLY A 230 9.13 11.29 -2.94
N LEU A 231 7.96 11.85 -2.68
CA LEU A 231 7.64 13.25 -2.95
C LEU A 231 7.35 13.97 -1.64
N VAL A 232 7.93 15.15 -1.46
CA VAL A 232 7.65 16.07 -0.35
C VAL A 232 7.33 17.42 -0.96
N GLN A 233 6.13 17.92 -0.71
CA GLN A 233 5.72 19.27 -1.04
C GLN A 233 5.82 20.12 0.22
N THR A 234 6.62 21.17 0.18
CA THR A 234 6.75 22.11 1.29
C THR A 234 5.69 23.21 1.23
N ASP A 235 5.54 23.96 2.32
CA ASP A 235 4.57 25.07 2.43
C ASP A 235 4.90 26.29 1.58
N SER A 236 6.16 26.39 1.15
CA SER A 236 6.71 27.53 0.42
C SER A 236 8.04 27.17 -0.24
N ILE A 237 8.46 28.00 -1.20
CA ILE A 237 9.78 27.87 -1.83
C ILE A 237 10.88 28.10 -0.79
N GLU A 238 10.66 28.99 0.18
CA GLU A 238 11.63 29.31 1.24
C GLU A 238 11.91 28.10 2.15
N SER A 239 10.89 27.31 2.48
CA SER A 239 11.06 26.09 3.28
C SER A 239 11.61 24.90 2.49
N SER A 240 11.50 24.94 1.16
CA SER A 240 11.94 23.84 0.28
C SER A 240 13.45 23.60 0.32
N GLU A 241 14.27 24.65 0.39
CA GLU A 241 15.73 24.51 0.39
C GLU A 241 16.27 23.92 1.71
N PRO A 242 15.89 24.42 2.90
CA PRO A 242 16.25 23.78 4.17
C PRO A 242 15.78 22.32 4.25
N MET A 243 14.59 22.01 3.74
CA MET A 243 14.05 20.65 3.70
C MET A 243 14.87 19.74 2.79
N GLU A 244 15.23 20.20 1.59
CA GLU A 244 16.12 19.48 0.68
C GLU A 244 17.47 19.20 1.32
N ASN A 245 18.07 20.20 1.97
CA ASN A 245 19.34 20.05 2.67
C ASN A 245 19.26 19.03 3.82
N MET A 246 18.16 19.01 4.57
CA MET A 246 17.92 18.02 5.60
C MET A 246 17.84 16.60 5.02
N ILE A 247 17.09 16.43 3.92
CA ILE A 247 16.98 15.14 3.22
C ILE A 247 18.34 14.68 2.69
N ARG A 248 19.09 15.57 2.03
CA ARG A 248 20.45 15.28 1.52
C ARG A 248 21.40 14.91 2.65
N GLY A 249 21.34 15.61 3.78
CA GLY A 249 22.12 15.28 4.98
C GLY A 249 21.78 13.89 5.52
N GLY A 250 20.50 13.54 5.57
CA GLY A 250 20.02 12.21 5.96
C GLY A 250 20.54 11.11 5.03
N LEU A 251 20.49 11.33 3.72
CA LEU A 251 21.00 10.39 2.71
C LEU A 251 22.52 10.28 2.76
N ALA A 252 23.26 11.37 2.98
CA ALA A 252 24.71 11.34 3.18
C ALA A 252 25.11 10.53 4.43
N MET A 253 24.34 10.65 5.53
CA MET A 253 24.55 9.82 6.72
C MET A 253 24.24 8.34 6.45
N MET A 254 23.24 8.05 5.63
CA MET A 254 22.92 6.69 5.19
C MET A 254 24.07 6.13 4.34
N ASP A 255 24.57 6.88 3.36
CA ASP A 255 25.71 6.52 2.52
C ASP A 255 26.98 6.25 3.35
N MET A 256 27.24 7.08 4.36
CA MET A 256 28.36 6.85 5.28
C MET A 256 28.19 5.56 6.09
N LYS A 257 26.97 5.18 6.47
CA LYS A 257 26.72 3.87 7.12
C LYS A 257 26.86 2.71 6.14
N ILE A 258 26.44 2.91 4.89
CA ILE A 258 26.55 1.93 3.80
C ILE A 258 28.01 1.67 3.45
N SER A 259 28.84 2.72 3.32
CA SER A 259 30.26 2.58 2.98
C SER A 259 31.06 1.87 4.07
N ASN A 260 30.64 1.97 5.33
CA ASN A 260 31.21 1.26 6.47
C ASN A 260 30.72 -0.20 6.61
N ASN A 261 29.83 -0.68 5.75
CA ASN A 261 29.27 -2.02 5.80
C ASN A 261 29.18 -2.64 4.39
N SER A 262 30.08 -3.59 4.10
CA SER A 262 30.20 -4.23 2.78
C SER A 262 28.96 -5.00 2.31
N ASP A 263 28.09 -5.40 3.23
CA ASP A 263 26.80 -6.03 2.89
C ASP A 263 25.79 -4.95 2.47
N MET A 264 25.74 -3.80 3.16
CA MET A 264 24.83 -2.71 2.81
C MET A 264 25.21 -2.03 1.49
N SER A 265 26.51 -1.96 1.15
CA SER A 265 26.96 -1.38 -0.12
C SER A 265 26.56 -2.19 -1.35
N LYS A 266 26.26 -3.47 -1.19
CA LYS A 266 25.71 -4.33 -2.27
C LYS A 266 24.21 -4.17 -2.43
N LEU A 267 23.51 -3.78 -1.36
CA LEU A 267 22.07 -3.53 -1.39
C LEU A 267 21.74 -2.21 -2.10
N PHE A 268 22.48 -1.17 -1.78
CA PHE A 268 22.19 0.19 -2.21
C PHE A 268 22.84 0.50 -3.56
N LYS A 269 22.02 0.77 -4.59
CA LYS A 269 22.53 1.12 -5.93
C LYS A 269 22.78 2.62 -6.07
N GLY A 270 22.00 3.45 -5.38
CA GLY A 270 22.17 4.90 -5.38
C GLY A 270 20.92 5.64 -4.95
N TYR A 271 21.04 6.97 -4.89
CA TYR A 271 19.92 7.88 -4.72
C TYR A 271 20.06 9.13 -5.59
N GLN A 272 18.92 9.77 -5.83
CA GLN A 272 18.85 11.09 -6.44
C GLN A 272 17.90 11.96 -5.63
N VAL A 273 18.28 13.22 -5.43
CA VAL A 273 17.38 14.25 -4.87
C VAL A 273 17.31 15.37 -5.89
N THR A 274 16.08 15.76 -6.24
CA THR A 274 15.80 16.90 -7.11
C THR A 274 14.76 17.79 -6.45
N ARG A 275 14.93 19.10 -6.55
CA ARG A 275 13.95 20.08 -6.11
C ARG A 275 13.49 20.93 -7.29
N THR A 276 12.19 21.19 -7.35
CA THR A 276 11.57 22.11 -8.31
C THR A 276 10.55 22.91 -7.54
N GLU A 277 10.84 24.19 -7.30
CA GLU A 277 10.04 25.07 -6.45
C GLU A 277 9.82 24.44 -5.06
N GLU A 278 8.57 24.23 -4.63
CA GLU A 278 8.21 23.60 -3.35
C GLU A 278 8.26 22.07 -3.36
N LEU A 279 8.46 21.45 -4.53
CA LEU A 279 8.46 19.99 -4.67
C LEU A 279 9.87 19.43 -4.58
N ILE A 280 10.09 18.55 -3.61
CA ILE A 280 11.30 17.74 -3.49
C ILE A 280 10.95 16.30 -3.86
N ARG A 281 11.70 15.75 -4.81
CA ARG A 281 11.63 14.36 -5.21
C ARG A 281 12.90 13.64 -4.78
N VAL A 282 12.72 12.50 -4.13
CA VAL A 282 13.78 11.61 -3.69
C VAL A 282 13.58 10.28 -4.39
N GLU A 283 14.62 9.79 -5.06
CA GLU A 283 14.64 8.45 -5.66
C GLU A 283 15.73 7.64 -4.99
N ILE A 284 15.41 6.42 -4.58
CA ILE A 284 16.34 5.45 -4.02
C ILE A 284 16.19 4.16 -4.82
N GLU A 285 17.32 3.55 -5.17
CA GLU A 285 17.35 2.33 -5.93
C GLU A 285 18.10 1.23 -5.17
N LEU A 286 17.47 0.05 -5.06
CA LEU A 286 17.97 -1.09 -4.32
C LEU A 286 18.15 -2.32 -5.23
N SER A 287 19.05 -3.20 -4.84
CA SER A 287 19.32 -4.47 -5.54
C SER A 287 18.33 -5.57 -5.13
N ASN A 288 17.51 -6.02 -6.08
CA ASN A 288 16.65 -7.20 -5.91
C ASN A 288 17.46 -8.46 -5.63
N SER A 289 18.55 -8.67 -6.36
CA SER A 289 19.42 -9.85 -6.16
C SER A 289 19.97 -9.92 -4.72
N PHE A 290 20.35 -8.79 -4.13
CA PHE A 290 20.85 -8.77 -2.75
C PHE A 290 19.72 -8.91 -1.73
N LEU A 291 18.55 -8.29 -1.96
CA LEU A 291 17.36 -8.49 -1.13
C LEU A 291 16.95 -9.97 -1.09
N ILE A 292 16.90 -10.63 -2.25
CA ILE A 292 16.62 -12.05 -2.39
C ILE A 292 17.66 -12.89 -1.63
N GLU A 293 18.96 -12.59 -1.76
CA GLU A 293 20.01 -13.28 -1.00
C GLU A 293 19.81 -13.14 0.52
N ARG A 294 19.42 -11.95 0.98
CA ARG A 294 19.13 -11.71 2.39
C ARG A 294 17.92 -12.49 2.88
N ILE A 295 16.83 -12.50 2.10
CA ILE A 295 15.63 -13.30 2.41
C ILE A 295 15.99 -14.79 2.47
N LYS A 296 16.75 -15.31 1.50
CA LYS A 296 17.27 -16.69 1.51
C LYS A 296 18.03 -17.01 2.80
N ARG A 297 18.90 -16.10 3.25
CA ARG A 297 19.68 -16.27 4.50
C ARG A 297 18.78 -16.32 5.74
N GLU A 298 17.77 -15.47 5.83
CA GLU A 298 16.85 -15.44 6.98
C GLU A 298 15.87 -16.61 6.99
N MET A 299 15.39 -17.06 5.83
CA MET A 299 14.52 -18.25 5.72
C MET A 299 15.23 -19.50 6.23
N LYS A 300 16.53 -19.67 5.91
CA LYS A 300 17.34 -20.80 6.40
C LYS A 300 17.54 -20.85 7.92
N LYS A 301 17.36 -19.73 8.64
CA LYS A 301 17.45 -19.70 10.11
C LYS A 301 16.15 -20.10 10.80
N SER A 302 15.05 -20.05 10.06
CA SER A 302 13.69 -20.26 10.57
C SER A 302 13.21 -21.71 10.37
N VAL A 303 14.07 -22.56 9.80
CA VAL A 303 13.93 -24.01 9.65
C VAL A 303 14.93 -24.68 10.59
#